data_AF-A0A1I4WXF2-F1
#
_entry.id   AF-A0A1I4WXF2-F1
#
_cell.length_a   1.000
_cell.length_b   1.000
_cell.length_c   1.000
_cell.angle_alpha   90.00
_cell.angle_beta   90.00
_cell.angle_gamma   90.00
#
_symmetry.space_group_name_H-M   'P 1'
#
loop_
_entity.id
_entity.type
_entity.pdbx_description
1 polymer ?
#
loop_
_entity_poly.entity_id
_entity_poly.type
_entity_poly.pdbx_seq_one_letter_code
_entity_poly.pdbx_strand_id
1 'polypeptide(L)'
;MIDIKNNLEIMWVYFPENENEILQELNETSAFEFYDRYLLELSASEFLDFFQYLSDYKIDNNLDDKNSISQLISYGFGQNSTLDREPQFESFQSIQSRVADLRSEHLTQRIKNEQEVLDSKIEPLSETIKKPDRL
;
A
#
# COMPACT_ATOMS: atom_id res chain seq x y z
N MET A 1 -21.38 9.00 7.17
CA MET A 1 -20.58 10.23 7.06
C MET A 1 -19.17 9.82 7.41
N ILE A 2 -18.23 9.89 6.47
CA ILE A 2 -16.83 9.47 6.71
C ILE A 2 -16.20 10.50 7.67
N ASP A 3 -15.39 10.04 8.62
CA ASP A 3 -14.71 10.94 9.55
C ASP A 3 -13.45 11.52 8.90
N ILE A 4 -13.66 12.64 8.21
CA ILE A 4 -12.65 13.36 7.44
C ILE A 4 -11.44 13.78 8.31
N LYS A 5 -11.56 13.82 9.65
CA LYS A 5 -10.41 14.13 10.51
C LYS A 5 -9.34 13.03 10.54
N ASN A 6 -9.74 11.76 10.48
CA ASN A 6 -8.77 10.65 10.54
C ASN A 6 -8.11 10.44 9.17
N ASN A 7 -8.85 10.65 8.07
CA ASN A 7 -8.30 10.66 6.71
C ASN A 7 -7.59 11.99 6.36
N LEU A 8 -6.99 12.68 7.34
CA LEU A 8 -6.21 13.90 7.10
C LEU A 8 -4.77 13.82 7.62
N GLU A 9 -4.46 13.05 8.67
CA GLU A 9 -3.06 12.63 8.95
C GLU A 9 -2.44 11.99 7.69
N ILE A 10 -3.28 11.25 6.97
CA ILE A 10 -3.09 10.61 5.66
C ILE A 10 -2.48 11.54 4.58
N MET A 11 -2.56 12.87 4.74
CA MET A 11 -1.87 13.80 3.84
C MET A 11 -1.41 15.13 4.50
N TRP A 12 -1.19 15.16 5.82
CA TRP A 12 -0.60 16.33 6.50
C TRP A 12 0.84 16.66 6.09
N VAL A 13 1.46 15.79 5.29
CA VAL A 13 2.96 15.58 5.12
C VAL A 13 2.95 15.94 3.57
N TYR A 14 3.66 17.01 3.19
CA TYR A 14 4.17 17.29 1.84
C TYR A 14 5.66 17.73 1.74
N PHE A 15 6.56 17.59 2.72
CA PHE A 15 6.44 17.20 4.14
C PHE A 15 7.50 17.92 5.01
N PRO A 16 7.51 19.27 5.01
CA PRO A 16 8.70 20.09 5.26
C PRO A 16 9.34 20.01 6.66
N GLU A 17 8.74 19.30 7.63
CA GLU A 17 9.35 19.04 8.94
C GLU A 17 9.71 17.56 9.17
N ASN A 18 9.01 16.60 8.53
CA ASN A 18 9.18 15.17 8.77
C ASN A 18 9.44 14.34 7.48
N GLU A 19 9.85 14.98 6.38
CA GLU A 19 10.20 14.35 5.08
C GLU A 19 11.10 13.11 5.26
N ASN A 20 12.09 13.22 6.16
CA ASN A 20 12.98 12.13 6.52
C ASN A 20 12.26 10.91 7.12
N GLU A 21 11.16 11.08 7.85
CA GLU A 21 10.43 9.99 8.49
C GLU A 21 9.65 9.16 7.44
N ILE A 22 8.97 9.82 6.49
CA ILE A 22 8.34 9.09 5.38
C ILE A 22 9.38 8.45 4.47
N LEU A 23 10.49 9.13 4.15
CA LEU A 23 11.55 8.54 3.34
C LEU A 23 12.25 7.38 4.06
N GLN A 24 12.34 7.41 5.40
CA GLN A 24 12.82 6.28 6.19
C GLN A 24 11.82 5.11 6.18
N GLU A 25 10.53 5.35 6.44
CA GLU A 25 9.53 4.27 6.44
C GLU A 25 9.35 3.65 5.04
N LEU A 26 9.42 4.45 3.98
CA LEU A 26 9.46 4.02 2.58
C LEU A 26 10.73 3.19 2.26
N ASN A 27 11.81 3.37 3.03
CA ASN A 27 13.05 2.59 2.96
C ASN A 27 13.07 1.35 3.88
N GLU A 28 12.09 1.19 4.78
CA GLU A 28 12.02 0.11 5.78
C GLU A 28 10.81 -0.83 5.60
N THR A 29 9.72 -0.34 4.99
CA THR A 29 8.49 -1.10 4.70
C THR A 29 8.43 -1.59 3.26
N SER A 30 7.59 -2.60 2.99
CA SER A 30 7.25 -2.97 1.60
C SER A 30 6.27 -1.98 0.98
N ALA A 31 6.29 -1.86 -0.36
CA ALA A 31 5.32 -1.06 -1.09
C ALA A 31 3.86 -1.46 -0.76
N PHE A 32 3.58 -2.75 -0.54
CA PHE A 32 2.25 -3.19 -0.10
C PHE A 32 1.87 -2.56 1.25
N GLU A 33 2.72 -2.66 2.28
CA GLU A 33 2.43 -2.12 3.61
C GLU A 33 2.26 -0.60 3.61
N PHE A 34 3.08 0.12 2.83
CA PHE A 34 3.00 1.57 2.71
C PHE A 34 1.66 2.01 2.08
N TYR A 35 1.17 1.30 1.06
CA TYR A 35 -0.17 1.53 0.51
C TYR A 35 -1.25 1.24 1.53
N ASP A 36 -1.14 0.12 2.24
CA ASP A 36 -2.12 -0.36 3.22
C ASP A 36 -2.32 0.62 4.39
N ARG A 37 -1.26 1.38 4.74
CA ARG A 37 -1.27 2.42 5.79
C ARG A 37 -1.69 3.79 5.28
N TYR A 38 -1.17 4.24 4.13
CA TYR A 38 -1.20 5.67 3.76
C TYR A 38 -1.94 5.97 2.45
N LEU A 39 -1.82 5.13 1.41
CA LEU A 39 -2.21 5.54 0.06
C LEU A 39 -3.59 5.05 -0.39
N LEU A 40 -4.13 3.99 0.22
CA LEU A 40 -5.45 3.45 -0.16
C LEU A 40 -6.64 4.35 0.22
N GLU A 41 -6.49 5.31 1.12
CA GLU A 41 -7.57 6.24 1.49
C GLU A 41 -7.60 7.50 0.60
N LEU A 42 -6.55 7.77 -0.17
CA LEU A 42 -6.43 8.95 -1.03
C LEU A 42 -7.44 8.96 -2.20
N SER A 43 -7.87 10.15 -2.62
CA SER A 43 -8.53 10.31 -3.92
C SER A 43 -7.55 10.09 -5.08
N ALA A 44 -8.06 9.86 -6.28
CA ALA A 44 -7.23 9.69 -7.48
C ALA A 44 -6.43 10.95 -7.88
N SER A 45 -6.78 12.14 -7.35
CA SER A 45 -5.99 13.37 -7.53
C SER A 45 -4.82 13.41 -6.54
N GLU A 46 -5.11 13.24 -5.24
CA GLU A 46 -4.10 13.17 -4.19
C GLU A 46 -3.05 12.07 -4.45
N PHE A 47 -3.50 10.92 -4.97
CA PHE A 47 -2.62 9.83 -5.42
C PHE A 47 -1.61 10.28 -6.48
N LEU A 48 -2.00 11.13 -7.44
CA LEU A 48 -1.10 11.66 -8.47
C LEU A 48 -0.16 12.71 -7.90
N ASP A 49 -0.68 13.64 -7.12
CA ASP A 49 0.09 14.74 -6.53
C ASP A 49 1.21 14.19 -5.62
N PHE A 50 0.95 13.07 -4.94
CA PHE A 50 1.97 12.32 -4.17
C PHE A 50 3.07 11.72 -5.05
N PHE A 51 2.73 11.04 -6.15
CA PHE A 51 3.74 10.45 -7.05
C PHE A 51 4.48 11.48 -7.90
N GLN A 52 3.86 12.63 -8.17
CA GLN A 52 4.55 13.78 -8.76
C GLN A 52 5.63 14.28 -7.79
N TYR A 53 5.28 14.58 -6.53
CA TYR A 53 6.26 14.98 -5.50
C TYR A 53 7.41 13.97 -5.33
N LEU A 54 7.12 12.66 -5.26
CA LEU A 54 8.16 11.64 -5.16
C LEU A 54 9.05 11.56 -6.41
N SER A 55 8.51 11.84 -7.59
CA SER A 55 9.29 11.88 -8.84
C SER A 55 10.20 13.11 -8.88
N ASP A 56 9.67 14.28 -8.52
CA ASP A 56 10.41 15.53 -8.45
C ASP A 56 11.51 15.47 -7.38
N TYR A 57 11.20 14.93 -6.18
CA TYR A 57 12.17 14.70 -5.11
C TYR A 57 13.34 13.83 -5.57
N LYS A 58 13.04 12.73 -6.27
CA LYS A 58 14.03 11.81 -6.82
C LYS A 58 14.92 12.49 -7.87
N ILE A 59 14.36 13.35 -8.71
CA ILE A 59 15.09 14.10 -9.74
C ILE A 59 16.01 15.14 -9.09
N ASP A 60 15.46 16.02 -8.23
CA ASP A 60 16.18 17.16 -7.67
C ASP A 60 17.31 16.74 -6.71
N ASN A 61 17.12 15.66 -5.95
CA ASN A 61 18.13 15.17 -4.99
C ASN A 61 19.01 14.05 -5.55
N ASN A 62 18.69 13.48 -6.72
CA ASN A 62 19.28 12.22 -7.22
C ASN A 62 19.20 11.09 -6.16
N LEU A 63 18.08 11.01 -5.43
CA LEU A 63 17.83 10.04 -4.37
C LEU A 63 16.72 9.06 -4.76
N ASP A 64 17.08 7.78 -4.83
CA ASP A 64 16.16 6.64 -4.88
C ASP A 64 16.85 5.46 -4.20
N ASP A 65 17.19 5.66 -2.92
CA ASP A 65 17.99 4.70 -2.17
C ASP A 65 17.26 3.34 -2.12
N LYS A 66 18.00 2.26 -2.31
CA LYS A 66 17.49 0.89 -2.51
C LYS A 66 16.49 0.70 -3.68
N ASN A 67 16.23 1.73 -4.49
CA ASN A 67 15.14 1.83 -5.48
C ASN A 67 13.72 1.84 -4.86
N SER A 68 13.57 2.20 -3.57
CA SER A 68 12.26 2.13 -2.90
C SER A 68 11.21 3.09 -3.48
N ILE A 69 11.61 4.27 -3.97
CA ILE A 69 10.68 5.21 -4.62
C ILE A 69 10.22 4.63 -5.97
N SER A 70 11.15 4.07 -6.76
CA SER A 70 10.78 3.35 -8.00
C SER A 70 9.84 2.19 -7.76
N GLN A 71 10.02 1.43 -6.67
CA GLN A 71 9.16 0.30 -6.32
C GLN A 71 7.75 0.77 -5.93
N LEU A 72 7.63 1.84 -5.13
CA LEU A 72 6.36 2.41 -4.71
C LEU A 72 5.56 2.98 -5.89
N ILE A 73 6.23 3.67 -6.82
CA ILE A 73 5.68 4.16 -8.09
C ILE A 73 5.23 2.99 -8.98
N SER A 74 6.11 2.01 -9.22
CA SER A 74 5.83 0.86 -10.09
C SER A 74 4.62 0.06 -9.59
N TYR A 75 4.53 -0.17 -8.28
CA TYR A 75 3.42 -0.90 -7.65
C TYR A 75 2.07 -0.19 -7.84
N GLY A 76 2.04 1.13 -7.61
CA GLY A 76 0.85 1.95 -7.79
C GLY A 76 0.33 1.91 -9.20
N PHE A 77 1.24 2.07 -10.16
CA PHE A 77 0.89 2.15 -11.56
C PHE A 77 0.82 0.80 -12.27
N GLY A 78 0.89 -0.32 -11.53
CA GLY A 78 0.76 -1.67 -12.07
C GLY A 78 1.88 -2.08 -13.02
N GLN A 79 3.02 -1.40 -12.94
CA GLN A 79 4.17 -1.64 -13.81
C GLN A 79 5.04 -2.77 -13.27
N ASN A 80 5.41 -3.71 -14.14
CA ASN A 80 6.57 -4.57 -13.88
C ASN A 80 7.81 -3.67 -13.77
N SER A 81 8.69 -3.95 -12.81
CA SER A 81 9.78 -3.06 -12.33
C SER A 81 10.96 -2.84 -13.29
N THR A 82 10.73 -2.89 -14.60
CA THR A 82 11.68 -2.44 -15.63
C THR A 82 11.74 -0.92 -15.64
N LEU A 83 12.85 -0.36 -15.16
CA LEU A 83 13.13 1.07 -14.91
C LEU A 83 12.99 2.02 -16.13
N ASP A 84 12.74 1.50 -17.33
CA ASP A 84 12.79 2.21 -18.61
C ASP A 84 11.41 2.64 -19.17
N ARG A 85 10.34 2.69 -18.35
CA ARG A 85 9.00 3.12 -18.80
C ARG A 85 8.30 4.05 -17.81
N GLU A 86 8.07 5.28 -18.24
CA GLU A 86 7.18 6.23 -17.56
C GLU A 86 5.76 5.64 -17.38
N PRO A 87 5.02 5.99 -16.31
CA PRO A 87 3.64 5.55 -16.10
C PRO A 87 2.65 6.12 -17.14
N GLN A 88 2.37 5.34 -18.19
CA GLN A 88 1.48 5.77 -19.28
C GLN A 88 0.00 5.61 -18.93
N PHE A 89 -0.58 6.65 -18.32
CA PHE A 89 -2.03 6.78 -18.14
C PHE A 89 -2.65 7.58 -19.28
N GLU A 90 -3.48 6.91 -20.08
CA GLU A 90 -4.21 7.53 -21.19
C GLU A 90 -5.24 8.58 -20.73
N SER A 91 -5.68 8.56 -19.46
CA SER A 91 -6.59 9.55 -18.89
C SER A 91 -6.62 9.54 -17.36
N PHE A 92 -7.20 10.58 -16.75
CA PHE A 92 -7.53 10.58 -15.32
C PHE A 92 -8.47 9.42 -14.92
N GLN A 93 -9.31 8.94 -15.86
CA GLN A 93 -10.21 7.82 -15.60
C GLN A 93 -9.48 6.47 -15.45
N SER A 94 -8.37 6.24 -16.15
CA SER A 94 -7.57 5.03 -15.92
C SER A 94 -6.80 5.07 -14.60
N ILE A 95 -6.46 6.26 -14.10
CA ILE A 95 -5.91 6.45 -12.74
C ILE A 95 -6.99 6.18 -11.69
N GLN A 96 -8.20 6.71 -11.87
CA GLN A 96 -9.36 6.39 -11.01
C GLN A 96 -9.66 4.89 -10.96
N SER A 97 -9.55 4.17 -12.09
CA SER A 97 -9.65 2.71 -12.11
C SER A 97 -8.53 2.11 -11.25
N ARG A 98 -7.27 2.43 -11.52
CA ARG A 98 -6.13 1.80 -10.84
C ARG A 98 -6.17 1.96 -9.31
N VAL A 99 -6.61 3.11 -8.81
CA VAL A 99 -6.80 3.34 -7.36
C VAL A 99 -7.96 2.50 -6.79
N ALA A 100 -9.03 2.26 -7.55
CA ALA A 100 -10.09 1.33 -7.16
C ALA A 100 -9.64 -0.14 -7.23
N ASP A 101 -8.84 -0.50 -8.24
CA ASP A 101 -8.27 -1.83 -8.42
C ASP A 101 -7.31 -2.18 -7.27
N LEU A 102 -6.41 -1.28 -6.90
CA LEU A 102 -5.55 -1.37 -5.71
C LEU A 102 -6.34 -1.63 -4.42
N ARG A 103 -7.39 -0.83 -4.18
CA ARG A 103 -8.27 -1.03 -3.00
C ARG A 103 -8.88 -2.43 -2.98
N SER A 104 -9.28 -2.96 -4.13
CA SER A 104 -9.85 -4.30 -4.27
C SER A 104 -8.81 -5.41 -4.07
N GLU A 105 -7.61 -5.26 -4.65
CA GLU A 105 -6.45 -6.15 -4.46
C GLU A 105 -6.09 -6.28 -2.97
N HIS A 106 -5.90 -5.15 -2.30
CA HIS A 106 -5.54 -5.10 -0.88
C HIS A 106 -6.65 -5.65 0.03
N LEU A 107 -7.90 -5.24 -0.17
CA LEU A 107 -9.03 -5.74 0.62
C LEU A 107 -9.17 -7.27 0.49
N THR A 108 -9.04 -7.79 -0.73
CA THR A 108 -9.08 -9.25 -0.99
C THR A 108 -7.96 -9.97 -0.23
N GLN A 109 -6.75 -9.40 -0.21
CA GLN A 109 -5.61 -10.02 0.46
C GLN A 109 -5.69 -9.90 2.00
N ARG A 110 -6.22 -8.79 2.55
CA ARG A 110 -6.53 -8.69 3.99
C ARG A 110 -7.52 -9.78 4.42
N ILE A 111 -8.62 -9.96 3.67
CA ILE A 111 -9.62 -11.02 3.93
C ILE A 111 -8.99 -12.42 3.85
N LYS A 112 -8.13 -12.68 2.86
CA LYS A 112 -7.42 -13.95 2.72
C LYS A 112 -6.49 -14.23 3.92
N ASN A 113 -5.73 -13.23 4.36
CA ASN A 113 -4.83 -13.35 5.50
C ASN A 113 -5.61 -13.57 6.81
N GLU A 114 -6.75 -12.89 7.00
CA GLU A 114 -7.64 -13.11 8.15
C GLU A 114 -8.22 -14.53 8.15
N GLN A 115 -8.65 -15.04 7.00
CA GLN A 115 -9.15 -16.41 6.86
C GLN A 115 -8.05 -17.44 7.20
N GLU A 116 -6.82 -17.29 6.70
CA GLU A 116 -5.68 -18.16 7.04
C GLU A 116 -5.35 -18.11 8.55
N VAL A 117 -5.47 -16.93 9.18
CA VAL A 117 -5.31 -16.73 10.63
C VAL A 117 -6.47 -17.29 11.47
N LEU A 118 -7.64 -17.54 10.87
CA LEU A 118 -8.75 -18.24 11.50
C LEU A 118 -8.62 -19.77 11.34
N ASP A 119 -8.33 -20.25 10.14
CA ASP A 119 -8.21 -21.69 9.86
C ASP A 119 -7.04 -22.33 10.63
N SER A 120 -5.89 -21.65 10.70
CA SER A 120 -4.74 -22.07 11.53
C SER A 120 -5.02 -22.09 13.04
N LYS A 121 -6.11 -21.45 13.52
CA LYS A 121 -6.60 -21.57 14.91
C LYS A 121 -7.64 -22.67 15.10
N ILE A 122 -8.20 -23.21 14.01
CA ILE A 122 -9.19 -24.30 14.03
C ILE A 122 -8.51 -25.69 14.01
N GLU A 123 -7.34 -25.81 13.35
CA GLU A 123 -6.53 -27.04 13.40
C GLU A 123 -6.21 -27.52 14.83
N PRO A 124 -5.62 -26.71 15.75
CA PRO A 124 -5.29 -27.17 17.10
C PRO A 124 -6.51 -27.52 17.98
N LEU A 125 -7.71 -27.03 17.65
CA LEU A 125 -8.96 -27.42 18.33
C LEU A 125 -9.51 -28.77 17.83
N SER A 126 -9.09 -29.21 16.65
CA SER A 126 -9.61 -30.44 16.01
C SER A 126 -8.97 -31.71 16.58
N GLU A 127 -7.77 -31.63 17.16
CA GLU A 127 -7.10 -32.75 17.82
C GLU A 127 -7.66 -33.05 19.22
N THR A 128 -8.18 -32.04 19.94
CA THR A 128 -8.54 -32.17 21.36
C THR A 128 -9.83 -32.94 21.62
N ILE A 129 -10.66 -33.18 20.60
CA ILE A 129 -12.05 -33.67 20.75
C ILE A 129 -12.17 -35.21 20.59
N LYS A 130 -11.07 -35.93 20.33
CA LYS A 130 -11.07 -37.38 20.04
C LYS A 130 -10.67 -38.30 21.21
N LYS A 131 -11.36 -38.18 22.34
CA LYS A 131 -11.71 -39.34 23.22
C LYS A 131 -12.64 -38.94 24.39
N PRO A 132 -13.74 -39.67 24.54
CA PRO A 132 -14.00 -40.34 25.82
C PRO A 132 -13.87 -41.85 25.66
N ASP A 133 -13.13 -42.51 26.55
CA ASP A 133 -13.03 -43.97 26.56
C ASP A 133 -14.37 -44.62 26.95
N ARG A 134 -14.70 -45.74 26.31
CA ARG A 134 -15.82 -46.60 26.71
C ARG A 134 -15.31 -47.69 27.64
N LEU A 135 -15.76 -47.64 28.89
CA LEU A 135 -15.76 -48.75 29.85
C LEU A 135 -17.00 -49.65 29.60
#